data_AF-A0A9Q0Y9V6-F1
#
_entry.id   AF-A0A9Q0Y9V6-F1
#
_cell.length_a   1.000
_cell.length_b   1.000
_cell.length_c   1.000
_cell.angle_alpha   90.00
_cell.angle_beta   90.00
_cell.angle_gamma   90.00
#
_symmetry.space_group_name_H-M   'P 1'
#
loop_
_entity.id
_entity.type
_entity.pdbx_description
1 polymer ?
#
loop_
_entity_poly.entity_id
_entity_poly.type
_entity_poly.pdbx_seq_one_letter_code
_entity_poly.pdbx_strand_id
1 'polypeptide(L)'
;MEPLFLFKGLVPEFYTSSESEDSNTSSFNLFGEDEEEESDSSEYDEDPSYIVNDDSSLDQEDEKFDDQAELKDDVSESKQPYVLPTHTGASRKWDKYSYCLYCEVKQTKIVRHCRTVHSKEIEVAQAIYFEGRNQLQEAEKAWTKVRNLGNLNHNKEVNEGTCYDLIVKKRPKKGKSSNILKYVPCPDCYGYYYTKTLWLHRKNCLLRSKDSPKSTRHVKEGRALLPSRVNTSGPFRIVMDNMVPDNVSLIAKTDIDTVDVGHKEFDKSNSSKRGELAREKMRTIAKLLQVARNCKDNIKVAADLVTPRAFNTTLNSARCLSGYNEETQEHAHYSNALRLGFAVKDLAIAVRARYIKEGNRDKATDVNELLKLKDSEWRAKLTSSALRQRGELSWKKAKILPLTSDCVKFNSFLQQKETELKNAIKSNGIDVESYKNLAKVTLTQIVFFNRRHPREVETITTDEYRKQTKGSKLLLLAEKGKFHEYAGKSLDEIELSPDDTVEAETEEDDEDEDVEEEAMDASNDDTEVDPPDDERGGAIAGPSTSRQTQSMDFAGPSTSRQA
;
A
#
# COMPACT_ATOMS: atom_id res chain seq x y z
N MET A 1 -14.29 -46.88 -13.79
CA MET A 1 -14.57 -45.42 -13.87
C MET A 1 -13.25 -44.70 -14.03
N GLU A 2 -12.77 -44.64 -15.27
CA GLU A 2 -11.56 -43.93 -15.62
C GLU A 2 -11.83 -42.41 -15.65
N PRO A 3 -10.91 -41.57 -15.13
CA PRO A 3 -11.04 -40.13 -15.25
C PRO A 3 -10.58 -39.68 -16.64
N LEU A 4 -11.50 -39.04 -17.38
CA LEU A 4 -11.25 -38.36 -18.66
C LEU A 4 -10.06 -37.38 -18.53
N PHE A 5 -8.89 -37.82 -18.99
CA PHE A 5 -7.71 -36.99 -19.22
C PHE A 5 -7.82 -36.34 -20.61
N LEU A 6 -8.61 -35.27 -20.74
CA LEU A 6 -8.67 -34.49 -21.99
C LEU A 6 -8.64 -32.98 -21.70
N PHE A 7 -7.48 -32.50 -21.25
CA PHE A 7 -7.07 -31.09 -21.41
C PHE A 7 -5.52 -31.02 -21.35
N LYS A 8 -4.89 -31.61 -22.37
CA LYS A 8 -3.50 -31.33 -22.74
C LYS A 8 -3.48 -31.03 -24.23
N GLY A 9 -3.56 -29.75 -24.56
CA GLY A 9 -3.51 -29.25 -25.93
C GLY A 9 -4.45 -28.06 -26.06
N LEU A 10 -4.01 -27.02 -26.76
CA LEU A 10 -4.77 -25.81 -27.09
C LEU A 10 -4.81 -24.72 -26.00
N VAL A 11 -3.63 -24.19 -25.68
CA VAL A 11 -3.47 -22.74 -25.57
C VAL A 11 -2.50 -22.34 -26.68
N PRO A 12 -2.88 -21.50 -27.65
CA PRO A 12 -1.93 -20.92 -28.58
C PRO A 12 -0.88 -20.15 -27.75
N GLU A 13 0.39 -20.54 -27.87
CA GLU A 13 1.49 -19.65 -27.52
C GLU A 13 1.30 -18.40 -28.37
N PHE A 14 0.85 -17.31 -27.74
CA PHE A 14 0.81 -16.03 -28.41
C PHE A 14 2.24 -15.65 -28.75
N TYR A 15 2.49 -15.71 -30.07
CA TYR A 15 3.61 -15.19 -30.81
C TYR A 15 4.17 -13.91 -30.15
N THR A 16 5.33 -14.03 -29.51
CA THR A 16 6.21 -12.90 -29.28
C THR A 16 6.79 -12.53 -30.64
N SER A 17 6.33 -11.43 -31.24
CA SER A 17 7.11 -10.74 -32.27
C SER A 17 6.87 -9.25 -32.27
N SER A 18 8.01 -8.58 -32.44
CA SER A 18 8.27 -7.19 -32.82
C SER A 18 7.74 -6.10 -31.91
N GLU A 19 8.67 -5.61 -31.10
CA GLU A 19 8.76 -4.20 -30.72
C GLU A 19 8.60 -3.32 -31.97
N SER A 20 7.52 -2.55 -32.01
CA SER A 20 7.48 -1.28 -32.70
C SER A 20 6.70 -0.29 -31.84
N GLU A 21 7.32 0.87 -31.69
CA GLU A 21 6.85 2.03 -30.95
C GLU A 21 5.39 2.35 -31.26
N ASP A 22 4.57 2.51 -30.22
CA ASP A 22 3.64 3.63 -30.18
C ASP A 22 3.10 3.88 -28.77
N SER A 23 3.08 5.16 -28.45
CA SER A 23 2.50 5.75 -27.26
C SER A 23 1.02 5.40 -27.12
N ASN A 24 0.67 4.49 -26.22
CA ASN A 24 -0.63 4.56 -25.56
C ASN A 24 -0.66 3.83 -24.22
N THR A 25 -1.44 4.42 -23.33
CA THR A 25 -1.69 4.01 -21.94
C THR A 25 -2.15 2.55 -21.85
N SER A 26 -1.29 1.68 -21.32
CA SER A 26 -1.71 0.38 -20.81
C SER A 26 -1.18 0.22 -19.39
N SER A 27 -2.11 0.22 -18.44
CA SER A 27 -1.93 -0.16 -17.05
C SER A 27 -1.57 -1.65 -17.02
N PHE A 28 -0.30 -1.97 -17.19
CA PHE A 28 0.19 -3.33 -17.06
C PHE A 28 0.27 -3.70 -15.57
N ASN A 29 -0.64 -4.56 -15.13
CA ASN A 29 -0.79 -5.03 -13.76
C ASN A 29 0.53 -5.63 -13.24
N LEU A 30 1.17 -4.91 -12.33
CA LEU A 30 2.34 -5.35 -11.57
C LEU A 30 1.95 -5.81 -10.16
N PHE A 31 0.74 -6.38 -10.02
CA PHE A 31 0.22 -6.89 -8.77
C PHE A 31 0.41 -8.42 -8.71
N GLY A 32 1.66 -8.82 -8.51
CA GLY A 32 1.97 -10.07 -7.80
C GLY A 32 2.27 -9.67 -6.36
N GLU A 33 1.41 -10.09 -5.43
CA GLU A 33 1.55 -9.88 -4.00
C GLU A 33 2.65 -10.82 -3.48
N ASP A 34 3.82 -10.27 -3.16
CA ASP A 34 4.73 -10.85 -2.17
C ASP A 34 4.29 -10.25 -0.82
N GLU A 35 3.34 -10.92 -0.14
CA GLU A 35 3.01 -10.66 1.27
C GLU A 35 4.14 -11.23 2.13
N GLU A 36 5.07 -10.36 2.55
CA GLU A 36 5.90 -10.64 3.73
C GLU A 36 5.15 -10.12 4.95
N GLU A 37 4.54 -11.04 5.71
CA GLU A 37 4.00 -10.76 7.04
C GLU A 37 5.16 -10.43 7.99
N GLU A 38 5.38 -9.16 8.29
CA GLU A 38 6.20 -8.77 9.45
C GLU A 38 5.39 -9.00 10.73
N SER A 39 5.69 -10.10 11.44
CA SER A 39 5.26 -10.29 12.82
C SER A 39 6.20 -9.50 13.76
N ASP A 40 5.79 -8.30 14.18
CA ASP A 40 6.49 -7.56 15.24
C ASP A 40 5.88 -7.93 16.60
N SER A 41 6.56 -8.84 17.31
CA SER A 41 6.24 -9.24 18.67
C SER A 41 6.67 -8.15 19.66
N SER A 42 5.73 -7.30 20.09
CA SER A 42 6.01 -6.35 21.17
C SER A 42 5.93 -7.05 22.53
N GLU A 43 7.10 -7.19 23.15
CA GLU A 43 7.36 -7.60 24.53
C GLU A 43 6.52 -6.77 25.52
N TYR A 44 5.83 -7.47 26.43
CA TYR A 44 5.02 -6.87 27.49
C TYR A 44 5.92 -6.39 28.62
N ASP A 45 6.15 -5.09 28.71
CA ASP A 45 6.73 -4.49 29.92
C ASP A 45 5.62 -4.08 30.89
N GLU A 46 5.76 -4.60 32.11
CA GLU A 46 4.85 -4.51 33.23
C GLU A 46 4.58 -3.08 33.74
N ASP A 47 3.35 -2.93 34.23
CA ASP A 47 2.73 -1.76 34.82
C ASP A 47 3.40 -1.35 36.14
N PRO A 48 3.69 -0.05 36.39
CA PRO A 48 3.73 0.46 37.73
C PRO A 48 2.51 1.37 37.95
N SER A 49 1.65 0.90 38.85
CA SER A 49 0.55 1.63 39.48
C SER A 49 0.90 3.10 39.75
N TYR A 50 0.13 4.04 39.20
CA TYR A 50 0.22 5.45 39.59
C TYR A 50 -1.09 5.99 40.13
N ILE A 51 -0.98 6.38 41.39
CA ILE A 51 -1.97 7.01 42.27
C ILE A 51 -2.53 8.29 41.63
N VAL A 52 -3.84 8.42 41.69
CA VAL A 52 -4.60 9.61 41.29
C VAL A 52 -4.46 10.65 42.41
N ASN A 53 -3.75 11.74 42.14
CA ASN A 53 -3.90 12.97 42.93
C ASN A 53 -4.55 14.02 42.04
N ASP A 54 -5.84 14.21 42.29
CA ASP A 54 -6.64 15.35 41.91
C ASP A 54 -6.17 16.53 42.78
N ASP A 55 -5.79 17.65 42.16
CA ASP A 55 -5.53 18.89 42.88
C ASP A 55 -6.32 20.00 42.20
N SER A 56 -7.54 20.13 42.68
CA SER A 56 -8.34 21.34 42.61
C SER A 56 -7.93 22.21 43.79
N SER A 57 -7.21 23.29 43.51
CA SER A 57 -7.04 24.38 44.47
C SER A 57 -7.12 25.72 43.74
N LEU A 58 -8.23 26.39 44.02
CA LEU A 58 -8.33 27.85 44.06
C LEU A 58 -7.37 28.34 45.14
N ASP A 59 -6.63 29.42 44.89
CA ASP A 59 -6.47 30.48 45.89
C ASP A 59 -5.97 31.77 45.23
N GLN A 60 -6.58 32.84 45.71
CA GLN A 60 -6.33 34.24 45.43
C GLN A 60 -5.23 34.72 46.37
N GLU A 61 -4.13 35.28 45.86
CA GLU A 61 -3.39 36.33 46.58
C GLU A 61 -2.86 37.35 45.56
N ASP A 62 -3.24 38.61 45.80
CA ASP A 62 -2.82 39.79 45.07
C ASP A 62 -1.43 40.23 45.55
N GLU A 63 -0.44 40.23 44.67
CA GLU A 63 0.70 41.14 44.80
C GLU A 63 1.01 41.82 43.46
N LYS A 64 1.13 43.15 43.52
CA LYS A 64 1.52 44.03 42.42
C LYS A 64 2.99 43.79 42.06
N PHE A 65 3.26 43.46 40.81
CA PHE A 65 4.57 43.73 40.21
C PHE A 65 4.40 44.17 38.75
N ASP A 66 5.15 45.22 38.41
CA ASP A 66 5.02 46.06 37.24
C ASP A 66 5.59 45.43 35.95
N ASP A 67 5.29 46.09 34.85
CA ASP A 67 5.34 45.67 33.45
C ASP A 67 6.66 45.11 32.88
N GLN A 68 6.47 44.31 31.81
CA GLN A 68 7.42 44.01 30.72
C GLN A 68 8.83 43.50 31.11
N ALA A 69 8.95 42.19 31.32
CA ALA A 69 10.22 41.50 31.14
C ALA A 69 10.13 40.59 29.91
N GLU A 70 10.66 41.06 28.78
CA GLU A 70 11.03 40.22 27.66
C GLU A 70 12.07 39.20 28.14
N LEU A 71 11.67 37.93 28.23
CA LEU A 71 12.59 36.84 28.49
C LEU A 71 13.37 36.58 27.20
N LYS A 72 14.68 36.82 27.24
CA LYS A 72 15.62 36.47 26.18
C LYS A 72 15.57 34.96 25.92
N ASP A 73 15.36 34.60 24.66
CA ASP A 73 15.36 33.23 24.18
C ASP A 73 16.80 32.70 24.07
N ASP A 74 17.27 31.98 25.09
CA ASP A 74 18.41 31.08 24.96
C ASP A 74 17.89 29.68 24.54
N VAL A 75 17.69 29.47 23.24
CA VAL A 75 17.53 28.14 22.66
C VAL A 75 18.31 28.04 21.35
N SER A 76 19.23 27.09 21.31
CA SER A 76 20.04 26.69 20.17
C SER A 76 19.23 26.52 18.88
N GLU A 77 19.80 27.02 17.79
CA GLU A 77 19.27 27.14 16.43
C GLU A 77 18.98 25.78 15.75
N SER A 78 17.99 25.03 16.23
CA SER A 78 17.41 23.88 15.51
C SER A 78 16.07 24.30 14.89
N LYS A 79 16.03 24.48 13.57
CA LYS A 79 14.83 24.83 12.77
C LYS A 79 13.84 23.66 12.62
N GLN A 80 13.68 22.82 13.65
CA GLN A 80 12.78 21.68 13.65
C GLN A 80 11.69 21.86 14.69
N PRO A 81 10.42 21.47 14.38
CA PRO A 81 9.35 21.53 15.35
C PRO A 81 9.64 20.70 16.61
N TYR A 82 9.37 21.28 17.78
CA TYR A 82 9.67 20.69 19.09
C TYR A 82 8.52 20.90 20.08
N VAL A 83 8.54 20.10 21.16
CA VAL A 83 7.66 20.26 22.32
C VAL A 83 8.54 20.57 23.53
N LEU A 84 8.31 21.71 24.19
CA LEU A 84 9.05 22.07 25.40
C LEU A 84 8.85 21.00 26.50
N PRO A 85 9.91 20.46 27.11
CA PRO A 85 9.79 19.54 28.24
C PRO A 85 9.42 20.28 29.53
N THR A 86 8.98 19.54 30.54
CA THR A 86 8.83 20.07 31.90
C THR A 86 10.21 20.36 32.50
N HIS A 87 10.33 21.49 33.21
CA HIS A 87 11.50 21.77 34.03
C HIS A 87 11.48 20.88 35.28
N THR A 88 12.51 20.05 35.44
CA THR A 88 12.73 19.15 36.60
C THR A 88 13.94 19.56 37.44
N GLY A 89 14.35 20.84 37.38
CA GLY A 89 15.43 21.38 38.21
C GLY A 89 15.00 21.62 39.67
N ALA A 90 15.94 22.06 40.52
CA ALA A 90 15.72 22.31 41.95
C ALA A 90 14.65 23.38 42.25
N SER A 91 14.36 24.29 41.31
CA SER A 91 13.30 25.30 41.43
C SER A 91 12.25 25.16 40.31
N ARG A 92 10.98 25.38 40.67
CA ARG A 92 9.84 25.38 39.74
C ARG A 92 9.94 26.62 38.84
N LYS A 93 10.02 26.43 37.53
CA LYS A 93 9.96 27.51 36.53
C LYS A 93 8.54 27.60 35.95
N TRP A 94 7.92 28.78 36.01
CA TRP A 94 6.59 29.05 35.45
C TRP A 94 6.70 29.54 34.01
N ASP A 95 7.02 28.63 33.09
CA ASP A 95 7.30 28.93 31.68
C ASP A 95 6.19 28.45 30.72
N LYS A 96 5.00 28.15 31.25
CA LYS A 96 3.85 27.76 30.44
C LYS A 96 3.14 29.00 29.91
N TYR A 97 2.91 29.01 28.60
CA TYR A 97 2.21 30.07 27.90
C TYR A 97 1.15 29.49 26.96
N SER A 98 0.32 30.36 26.41
CA SER A 98 -0.68 30.05 25.39
C SER A 98 -0.77 31.22 24.40
N TYR A 99 -1.22 30.95 23.19
CA TYR A 99 -1.45 31.97 22.18
C TYR A 99 -2.89 32.47 22.23
N CYS A 100 -3.08 33.78 22.04
CA CYS A 100 -4.39 34.37 22.00
C CYS A 100 -5.15 34.00 20.73
N LEU A 101 -6.44 33.69 20.87
CA LEU A 101 -7.31 33.36 19.74
C LEU A 101 -7.50 34.53 18.78
N TYR A 102 -7.42 35.77 19.26
CA TYR A 102 -7.84 36.96 18.51
C TYR A 102 -6.66 37.81 18.00
N CYS A 103 -5.63 38.02 18.81
CA CYS A 103 -4.45 38.77 18.41
C CYS A 103 -3.23 37.90 18.12
N GLU A 104 -3.33 36.57 18.31
CA GLU A 104 -2.26 35.60 18.03
C GLU A 104 -0.96 35.85 18.81
N VAL A 105 -0.99 36.73 19.83
CA VAL A 105 0.17 37.02 20.67
C VAL A 105 0.33 35.96 21.77
N LYS A 106 1.58 35.58 22.05
CA LYS A 106 1.99 34.72 23.17
C LYS A 106 1.68 35.38 24.53
N GLN A 107 0.99 34.65 25.40
CA GLN A 107 0.55 35.14 26.72
C GLN A 107 0.75 34.08 27.82
N THR A 108 1.27 34.50 28.98
CA THR A 108 1.37 33.64 30.17
C THR A 108 0.05 33.59 30.96
N LYS A 109 -0.67 34.72 31.01
CA LYS A 109 -1.96 34.87 31.71
C LYS A 109 -3.10 35.14 30.72
N ILE A 110 -3.43 34.14 29.91
CA ILE A 110 -4.37 34.28 28.78
C ILE A 110 -5.74 34.85 29.16
N VAL A 111 -6.30 34.44 30.30
CA VAL A 111 -7.62 34.90 30.78
C VAL A 111 -7.58 36.40 31.08
N ARG A 112 -6.54 36.88 31.79
CA ARG A 112 -6.37 38.31 32.08
C ARG A 112 -6.24 39.11 30.80
N HIS A 113 -5.41 38.65 29.86
CA HIS A 113 -5.22 39.30 28.57
C HIS A 113 -6.54 39.42 27.78
N CYS A 114 -7.29 38.32 27.65
CA CYS A 114 -8.57 38.34 26.94
C CYS A 114 -9.58 39.28 27.62
N ARG A 115 -9.63 39.34 28.95
CA ARG A 115 -10.51 40.28 29.67
C ARG A 115 -10.16 41.75 29.41
N THR A 116 -8.87 42.10 29.30
CA THR A 116 -8.46 43.50 29.15
C THR A 116 -8.49 43.97 27.71
N VAL A 117 -8.08 43.12 26.76
CA VAL A 117 -7.89 43.49 25.35
C VAL A 117 -9.09 43.07 24.48
N HIS A 118 -9.68 41.91 24.77
CA HIS A 118 -10.67 41.24 23.91
C HIS A 118 -12.03 41.03 24.61
N SER A 119 -12.41 41.91 25.55
CA SER A 119 -13.65 41.77 26.33
C SER A 119 -14.94 41.80 25.49
N LYS A 120 -14.87 42.38 24.30
CA LYS A 120 -16.00 42.52 23.37
C LYS A 120 -16.22 41.30 22.48
N GLU A 121 -15.26 40.38 22.43
CA GLU A 121 -15.39 39.15 21.64
C GLU A 121 -16.43 38.21 22.26
N ILE A 122 -17.22 37.53 21.44
CA ILE A 122 -18.41 36.80 21.87
C ILE A 122 -18.06 35.72 22.91
N GLU A 123 -17.04 34.89 22.63
CA GLU A 123 -16.65 33.80 23.52
C GLU A 123 -16.04 34.31 24.84
N VAL A 124 -15.36 35.47 24.80
CA VAL A 124 -14.78 36.12 25.99
C VAL A 124 -15.88 36.75 26.84
N ALA A 125 -16.79 37.49 26.23
CA ALA A 125 -17.94 38.09 26.91
C ALA A 125 -18.82 36.99 27.55
N GLN A 126 -19.03 35.87 26.85
CA GLN A 126 -19.74 34.72 27.40
C GLN A 126 -19.04 34.11 28.62
N ALA A 127 -17.70 33.97 28.58
CA ALA A 127 -16.94 33.49 29.72
C ALA A 127 -17.06 34.43 30.94
N ILE A 128 -16.89 35.74 30.72
CA ILE A 128 -17.04 36.77 31.77
C ILE A 128 -18.46 36.76 32.36
N TYR A 129 -19.48 36.57 31.52
CA TYR A 129 -20.86 36.48 31.95
C TYR A 129 -21.11 35.32 32.91
N PHE A 130 -20.57 34.12 32.59
CA PHE A 130 -20.70 32.96 33.46
C PHE A 130 -19.97 33.14 34.80
N GLU A 131 -18.80 33.78 34.79
CA GLU A 131 -18.07 34.14 36.02
C GLU A 131 -18.88 35.10 36.89
N GLY A 132 -19.47 36.14 36.30
CA GLY A 132 -20.30 37.11 37.01
C GLY A 132 -21.57 36.52 37.63
N ARG A 133 -21.99 35.33 37.19
CA ARG A 133 -23.12 34.56 37.75
C ARG A 133 -22.71 33.41 38.65
N ASN A 134 -21.43 33.31 39.03
CA ASN A 134 -20.88 32.19 39.79
C ASN A 134 -21.12 30.82 39.13
N GLN A 135 -21.29 30.77 37.81
CA GLN A 135 -21.40 29.53 37.03
C GLN A 135 -20.00 29.03 36.64
N LEU A 136 -19.21 28.67 37.66
CA LEU A 136 -17.77 28.38 37.54
C LEU A 136 -17.44 27.32 36.49
N GLN A 137 -18.25 26.25 36.39
CA GLN A 137 -18.02 25.18 35.43
C GLN A 137 -18.24 25.63 33.97
N GLU A 138 -19.25 26.47 33.71
CA GLU A 138 -19.51 27.01 32.37
C GLU A 138 -18.46 28.06 31.99
N ALA A 139 -18.02 28.88 32.97
CA ALA A 139 -16.88 29.78 32.79
C ALA A 139 -15.60 29.01 32.43
N GLU A 140 -15.30 27.90 33.14
CA GLU A 140 -14.13 27.08 32.86
C GLU A 140 -14.18 26.44 31.47
N LYS A 141 -15.35 25.95 31.04
CA LYS A 141 -15.56 25.44 29.67
C LYS A 141 -15.30 26.53 28.63
N ALA A 142 -15.86 27.72 28.80
CA ALA A 142 -15.69 28.83 27.88
C ALA A 142 -14.22 29.27 27.78
N TRP A 143 -13.54 29.48 28.92
CA TRP A 143 -12.12 29.83 28.94
C TRP A 143 -11.21 28.73 28.37
N THR A 144 -11.56 27.46 28.62
CA THR A 144 -10.83 26.33 28.05
C THR A 144 -10.98 26.31 26.53
N LYS A 145 -12.16 26.60 26.00
CA LYS A 145 -12.40 26.71 24.56
C LYS A 145 -11.54 27.81 23.94
N VAL A 146 -11.61 29.04 24.47
CA VAL A 146 -10.86 30.20 23.96
C VAL A 146 -9.35 29.91 23.96
N ARG A 147 -8.82 29.43 25.08
CA ARG A 147 -7.40 29.09 25.21
C ARG A 147 -6.96 28.01 24.21
N ASN A 148 -7.74 26.93 24.10
CA ASN A 148 -7.36 25.80 23.26
C ASN A 148 -7.51 26.13 21.78
N LEU A 149 -8.46 26.98 21.37
CA LEU A 149 -8.58 27.44 20.00
C LEU A 149 -7.40 28.32 19.58
N GLY A 150 -6.97 29.26 20.44
CA GLY A 150 -5.77 30.06 20.16
C GLY A 150 -4.52 29.19 20.02
N ASN A 151 -4.32 28.24 20.93
CA ASN A 151 -3.23 27.26 20.83
C ASN A 151 -3.36 26.34 19.60
N LEU A 152 -4.59 25.98 19.20
CA LEU A 152 -4.82 25.17 17.99
C LEU A 152 -4.39 25.95 16.75
N ASN A 153 -4.70 27.24 16.65
CA ASN A 153 -4.28 28.08 15.52
C ASN A 153 -2.75 28.17 15.44
N HIS A 154 -2.07 28.49 16.54
CA HIS A 154 -0.59 28.44 16.58
C HIS A 154 -0.03 27.06 16.21
N ASN A 155 -0.62 25.98 16.74
CA ASN A 155 -0.14 24.65 16.39
C ASN A 155 -0.39 24.28 14.93
N LYS A 156 -1.35 24.91 14.23
CA LYS A 156 -1.48 24.74 12.78
C LYS A 156 -0.26 25.31 12.07
N GLU A 157 0.19 26.50 12.46
CA GLU A 157 1.42 27.13 11.97
C GLU A 157 2.67 26.27 12.22
N VAL A 158 2.73 25.58 13.37
CA VAL A 158 3.80 24.61 13.65
C VAL A 158 3.76 23.41 12.68
N ASN A 159 2.56 22.89 12.39
CA ASN A 159 2.39 21.82 11.40
C ASN A 159 2.69 22.30 9.95
N GLU A 160 2.51 23.59 9.71
CA GLU A 160 2.89 24.28 8.48
C GLU A 160 4.35 24.77 8.50
N GLY A 161 5.13 24.47 9.53
CA GLY A 161 6.55 24.81 9.61
C GLY A 161 6.87 26.31 9.52
N THR A 162 5.89 27.20 9.76
CA THR A 162 6.12 28.64 9.93
C THR A 162 6.58 28.96 11.36
N CYS A 163 6.20 28.11 12.31
CA CYS A 163 6.67 28.12 13.70
C CYS A 163 7.21 26.75 14.10
N TYR A 164 7.84 26.67 15.27
CA TYR A 164 8.51 25.44 15.73
C TYR A 164 8.04 24.95 17.10
N ASP A 165 7.46 25.78 17.96
CA ASP A 165 7.08 25.41 19.33
C ASP A 165 5.64 24.87 19.41
N LEU A 166 5.47 23.54 19.45
CA LEU A 166 4.16 22.92 19.59
C LEU A 166 3.63 23.02 21.03
N ILE A 167 2.48 23.67 21.19
CA ILE A 167 1.82 23.88 22.49
C ILE A 167 0.92 22.69 22.85
N VAL A 168 1.33 21.94 23.87
CA VAL A 168 0.61 20.75 24.34
C VAL A 168 0.05 20.96 25.75
N LYS A 169 -1.04 20.26 26.09
CA LYS A 169 -1.65 20.39 27.43
C LYS A 169 -0.70 19.90 28.53
N LYS A 170 -0.04 18.76 28.30
CA LYS A 170 0.93 18.14 29.20
C LYS A 170 2.28 17.98 28.47
N ARG A 171 3.29 18.70 28.96
CA ARG A 171 4.66 18.65 28.46
C ARG A 171 5.32 17.31 28.84
N PRO A 172 6.20 16.76 27.98
CA PRO A 172 6.97 15.58 28.31
C PRO A 172 8.01 15.86 29.41
N LYS A 173 8.48 14.82 30.11
CA LYS A 173 9.55 14.96 31.10
C LYS A 173 10.88 15.30 30.39
N LYS A 174 11.74 16.07 31.07
CA LYS A 174 13.12 16.36 30.59
C LYS A 174 13.85 15.07 30.21
N GLY A 175 14.54 15.08 29.07
CA GLY A 175 15.27 13.91 28.53
C GLY A 175 14.42 12.97 27.67
N LYS A 176 13.08 13.11 27.64
CA LYS A 176 12.23 12.37 26.69
C LYS A 176 11.99 13.22 25.45
N SER A 177 12.71 12.92 24.36
CA SER A 177 12.39 13.50 23.04
C SER A 177 10.96 13.13 22.66
N SER A 178 10.14 14.14 22.38
CA SER A 178 8.73 13.95 22.07
C SER A 178 8.45 14.49 20.68
N ASN A 179 8.44 13.55 19.73
CA ASN A 179 8.06 13.80 18.35
C ASN A 179 6.67 14.46 18.30
N ILE A 180 6.58 15.62 17.64
CA ILE A 180 5.34 16.40 17.48
C ILE A 180 4.19 15.59 16.87
N LEU A 181 4.49 14.62 15.99
CA LEU A 181 3.51 13.74 15.33
C LEU A 181 2.77 12.81 16.29
N LYS A 182 3.31 12.64 17.51
CA LYS A 182 2.66 11.86 18.57
C LYS A 182 1.65 12.70 19.35
N TYR A 183 1.42 13.95 18.99
CA TYR A 183 0.40 14.80 19.57
C TYR A 183 -0.69 15.13 18.57
N VAL A 184 -1.93 15.15 19.04
CA VAL A 184 -3.12 15.48 18.23
C VAL A 184 -4.09 16.30 19.08
N PRO A 185 -4.88 17.21 18.46
CA PRO A 185 -5.91 17.94 19.18
C PRO A 185 -7.06 16.99 19.56
N CYS A 186 -7.65 17.23 20.73
CA CYS A 186 -8.91 16.60 21.11
C CYS A 186 -10.04 17.12 20.22
N PRO A 187 -10.90 16.26 19.65
CA PRO A 187 -12.04 16.69 18.83
C PRO A 187 -13.03 17.58 19.59
N ASP A 188 -13.14 17.39 20.90
CA ASP A 188 -14.13 18.05 21.75
C ASP A 188 -13.61 19.38 22.33
N CYS A 189 -12.36 19.42 22.83
CA CYS A 189 -11.81 20.61 23.47
C CYS A 189 -10.69 21.32 22.70
N TYR A 190 -10.22 20.78 21.58
CA TYR A 190 -9.12 21.33 20.76
C TYR A 190 -7.73 21.39 21.42
N GLY A 191 -7.60 21.01 22.69
CA GLY A 191 -6.30 20.91 23.35
C GLY A 191 -5.45 19.78 22.77
N TYR A 192 -4.14 19.97 22.65
CA TYR A 192 -3.23 18.94 22.13
C TYR A 192 -2.80 17.96 23.22
N TYR A 193 -2.96 16.66 22.94
CA TYR A 193 -2.62 15.55 23.82
C TYR A 193 -1.76 14.52 23.09
N TYR A 194 -0.96 13.79 23.87
CA TYR A 194 -0.22 12.65 23.36
C TYR A 194 -1.19 11.54 22.96
N THR A 195 -1.01 10.97 21.76
CA THR A 195 -1.93 10.01 21.13
C THR A 195 -2.27 8.84 22.04
N LYS A 196 -1.29 8.25 22.74
CA LYS A 196 -1.50 7.12 23.67
C LYS A 196 -2.37 7.48 24.89
N THR A 197 -2.49 8.77 25.24
CA THR A 197 -3.20 9.24 26.44
C THR A 197 -4.46 10.04 26.13
N LEU A 198 -4.76 10.31 24.85
CA LEU A 198 -5.92 11.11 24.46
C LEU A 198 -7.24 10.47 24.90
N TRP A 199 -7.35 9.14 24.85
CA TRP A 199 -8.56 8.43 25.31
C TRP A 199 -8.88 8.70 26.78
N LEU A 200 -7.85 8.80 27.64
CA LEU A 200 -8.02 9.03 29.07
C LEU A 200 -8.56 10.45 29.31
N HIS A 201 -8.01 11.44 28.61
CA HIS A 201 -8.56 12.79 28.63
C HIS A 201 -10.01 12.81 28.11
N ARG A 202 -10.27 12.15 26.97
CA ARG A 202 -11.58 12.21 26.31
C ARG A 202 -12.72 11.68 27.19
N LYS A 203 -12.46 10.69 28.05
CA LYS A 203 -13.46 10.18 29.01
C LYS A 203 -14.01 11.28 29.93
N ASN A 204 -13.14 12.21 30.34
CA ASN A 204 -13.44 13.27 31.32
C ASN A 204 -13.31 14.67 30.70
N CYS A 205 -13.42 14.79 29.38
CA CYS A 205 -13.26 16.08 28.71
C CYS A 205 -14.42 17.01 29.05
N LEU A 206 -14.11 18.18 29.63
CA LEU A 206 -15.09 19.18 30.07
C LEU A 206 -15.99 19.69 28.94
N LEU A 207 -15.51 19.68 27.69
CA LEU A 207 -16.24 20.15 26.51
C LEU A 207 -16.94 19.02 25.73
N ARG A 208 -16.80 17.76 26.16
CA ARG A 208 -17.45 16.63 25.49
C ARG A 208 -18.93 16.58 25.87
N SER A 209 -19.80 16.50 24.86
CA SER A 209 -21.23 16.28 25.08
C SER A 209 -21.49 14.90 25.71
N LYS A 210 -22.39 14.84 26.69
CA LYS A 210 -22.80 13.57 27.34
C LYS A 210 -23.46 12.61 26.35
N ASP A 211 -24.10 13.14 25.30
CA ASP A 211 -24.80 12.37 24.27
C ASP A 211 -23.87 11.85 23.17
N SER A 212 -22.60 12.28 23.17
CA SER A 212 -21.65 11.85 22.14
C SER A 212 -21.37 10.35 22.25
N PRO A 213 -21.33 9.61 21.12
CA PRO A 213 -21.02 8.19 21.14
C PRO A 213 -19.63 7.93 21.73
N LYS A 214 -19.47 6.77 22.36
CA LYS A 214 -18.17 6.29 22.86
C LYS A 214 -17.29 5.88 21.66
N SER A 215 -16.78 6.87 20.92
CA SER A 215 -15.95 6.62 19.74
C SER A 215 -14.56 6.15 20.15
N THR A 216 -14.21 4.92 19.74
CA THR A 216 -12.85 4.36 19.84
C THR A 216 -11.87 5.06 18.90
N ARG A 217 -12.35 5.88 17.95
CA ARG A 217 -11.57 6.53 16.89
C ARG A 217 -11.15 7.97 17.21
N HIS A 218 -11.04 8.31 18.50
CA HIS A 218 -10.66 9.66 18.99
C HIS A 218 -9.35 10.21 18.40
N VAL A 219 -8.33 9.37 18.19
CA VAL A 219 -7.08 9.81 17.55
C VAL A 219 -7.32 10.18 16.07
N LYS A 220 -8.15 9.41 15.36
CA LYS A 220 -8.48 9.67 13.96
C LYS A 220 -9.23 10.98 13.81
N GLU A 221 -10.25 11.20 14.64
CA GLU A 221 -11.01 12.46 14.69
C GLU A 221 -10.09 13.65 15.02
N GLY A 222 -9.17 13.49 15.97
CA GLY A 222 -8.19 14.53 16.29
C GLY A 222 -7.26 14.87 15.12
N ARG A 223 -6.82 13.86 14.36
CA ARG A 223 -5.99 14.07 13.16
C ARG A 223 -6.73 14.78 12.02
N ALA A 224 -8.04 14.60 11.92
CA ALA A 224 -8.85 15.28 10.91
C ALA A 224 -8.87 16.82 11.12
N LEU A 225 -8.61 17.29 12.35
CA LEU A 225 -8.49 18.71 12.70
C LEU A 225 -7.12 19.31 12.37
N LEU A 226 -6.13 18.50 12.01
CA LEU A 226 -4.83 19.02 11.60
C LEU A 226 -4.96 19.71 10.25
N PRO A 227 -4.27 20.86 10.06
CA PRO A 227 -4.37 21.63 8.84
C PRO A 227 -3.87 20.78 7.67
N SER A 228 -4.63 20.81 6.59
CA SER A 228 -4.23 20.27 5.29
C SER A 228 -3.93 21.46 4.42
N ARG A 229 -2.68 21.61 3.95
CA ARG A 229 -2.31 22.69 3.03
C ARG A 229 -3.09 22.62 1.72
N VAL A 230 -3.65 21.46 1.42
CA VAL A 230 -4.49 21.22 0.25
C VAL A 230 -5.94 21.13 0.70
N ASN A 231 -6.76 22.05 0.17
CA ASN A 231 -8.22 21.99 0.32
C ASN A 231 -8.74 20.83 -0.51
N THR A 232 -8.98 19.72 0.17
CA THR A 232 -9.51 18.51 -0.45
C THR A 232 -10.87 18.22 0.15
N SER A 233 -11.91 18.26 -0.68
CA SER A 233 -13.28 17.95 -0.29
C SER A 233 -13.72 16.60 -0.84
N GLY A 234 -14.83 16.08 -0.33
CA GLY A 234 -15.47 14.88 -0.87
C GLY A 234 -14.76 13.55 -0.56
N PRO A 235 -15.02 12.50 -1.37
CA PRO A 235 -14.57 11.13 -1.09
C PRO A 235 -13.05 10.98 -0.96
N PHE A 236 -12.27 11.80 -1.67
CA PHE A 236 -10.82 11.74 -1.61
C PHE A 236 -10.26 12.25 -0.27
N ARG A 237 -10.97 13.14 0.45
CA ARG A 237 -10.58 13.52 1.82
C ARG A 237 -10.54 12.32 2.76
N ILE A 238 -11.54 11.43 2.64
CA ILE A 238 -11.62 10.18 3.42
C ILE A 238 -10.40 9.29 3.15
N VAL A 239 -9.93 9.26 1.90
CA VAL A 239 -8.73 8.50 1.51
C VAL A 239 -7.50 9.00 2.27
N MET A 240 -7.30 10.32 2.34
CA MET A 240 -6.20 10.90 3.09
C MET A 240 -6.34 10.68 4.61
N ASP A 241 -7.54 10.81 5.16
CA ASP A 241 -7.80 10.62 6.59
C ASP A 241 -7.57 9.17 7.06
N ASN A 242 -7.64 8.21 6.15
CA ASN A 242 -7.35 6.79 6.41
C ASN A 242 -5.86 6.42 6.30
N MET A 243 -4.97 7.36 5.98
CA MET A 243 -3.52 7.07 5.94
C MET A 243 -2.94 6.80 7.33
N VAL A 244 -1.94 5.90 7.37
CA VAL A 244 -1.13 5.62 8.57
C VAL A 244 -0.51 6.91 9.10
N PRO A 245 -0.57 7.19 10.40
CA PRO A 245 -0.15 8.47 10.96
C PRO A 245 1.35 8.55 11.27
N ASP A 246 2.14 8.63 10.23
CA ASP A 246 3.60 8.74 10.31
C ASP A 246 4.08 10.03 9.64
N ASN A 247 5.40 10.25 9.70
CA ASN A 247 6.03 11.40 9.06
C ASN A 247 5.80 11.40 7.54
N VAL A 248 5.79 10.21 6.92
CA VAL A 248 5.51 10.04 5.48
C VAL A 248 4.13 10.59 5.13
N SER A 249 3.10 10.28 5.92
CA SER A 249 1.75 10.80 5.69
C SER A 249 1.63 12.29 5.95
N LEU A 250 2.40 12.85 6.88
CA LEU A 250 2.44 14.31 7.04
C LEU A 250 2.97 14.94 5.74
N ILE A 251 4.11 14.47 5.25
CA ILE A 251 4.72 14.94 4.00
C ILE A 251 3.72 14.80 2.84
N ALA A 252 3.11 13.62 2.69
CA ALA A 252 2.15 13.31 1.63
C ALA A 252 0.92 14.23 1.62
N LYS A 253 0.43 14.66 2.79
CA LYS A 253 -0.75 15.54 2.93
C LYS A 253 -0.43 17.02 2.81
N THR A 254 0.80 17.41 3.12
CA THR A 254 1.23 18.81 3.06
C THR A 254 1.66 19.24 1.66
N ASP A 255 2.19 18.33 0.85
CA ASP A 255 2.73 18.65 -0.46
C ASP A 255 1.63 18.66 -1.54
N ILE A 256 1.46 19.80 -2.22
CA ILE A 256 0.35 20.02 -3.15
C ILE A 256 0.40 19.10 -4.37
N ASP A 257 1.60 18.86 -4.91
CA ASP A 257 1.79 18.03 -6.10
C ASP A 257 1.60 16.55 -5.77
N THR A 258 2.03 16.11 -4.59
CA THR A 258 1.78 14.76 -4.08
C THR A 258 0.28 14.49 -3.92
N VAL A 259 -0.48 15.45 -3.39
CA VAL A 259 -1.94 15.34 -3.26
C VAL A 259 -2.62 15.33 -4.64
N ASP A 260 -2.17 16.16 -5.58
CA ASP A 260 -2.72 16.18 -6.96
C ASP A 260 -2.49 14.84 -7.68
N VAL A 261 -1.32 14.21 -7.52
CA VAL A 261 -1.09 12.85 -8.06
C VAL A 261 -2.05 11.84 -7.44
N GLY A 262 -2.24 11.90 -6.12
CA GLY A 262 -3.19 11.02 -5.43
C GLY A 262 -4.63 11.21 -5.92
N HIS A 263 -5.05 12.45 -6.13
CA HIS A 263 -6.39 12.78 -6.62
C HIS A 263 -6.59 12.25 -8.04
N LYS A 264 -5.62 12.47 -8.93
CA LYS A 264 -5.65 11.91 -10.29
C LYS A 264 -5.71 10.40 -10.30
N GLU A 265 -4.97 9.72 -9.41
CA GLU A 265 -5.03 8.27 -9.28
C GLU A 265 -6.41 7.79 -8.82
N PHE A 266 -7.03 8.54 -7.90
CA PHE A 266 -8.36 8.25 -7.38
C PHE A 266 -9.48 8.41 -8.43
N ASP A 267 -9.28 9.32 -9.39
CA ASP A 267 -10.23 9.59 -10.48
C ASP A 267 -10.07 8.67 -11.69
N LYS A 268 -8.96 7.92 -11.80
CA LYS A 268 -8.71 7.01 -12.93
C LYS A 268 -9.70 5.85 -13.03
N SER A 269 -10.25 5.39 -11.90
CA SER A 269 -11.18 4.24 -11.90
C SER A 269 -12.19 4.31 -10.76
N ASN A 270 -13.34 3.66 -10.96
CA ASN A 270 -14.34 3.44 -9.91
C ASN A 270 -14.10 2.15 -9.11
N SER A 271 -12.89 1.58 -9.19
CA SER A 271 -12.53 0.38 -8.45
C SER A 271 -12.66 0.59 -6.94
N SER A 272 -13.06 -0.45 -6.21
CA SER A 272 -13.05 -0.46 -4.74
C SER A 272 -11.65 -0.17 -4.17
N LYS A 273 -10.59 -0.52 -4.91
CA LYS A 273 -9.18 -0.30 -4.54
C LYS A 273 -8.65 1.10 -4.85
N ARG A 274 -9.39 1.97 -5.53
CA ARG A 274 -8.90 3.30 -5.96
C ARG A 274 -8.33 4.15 -4.82
N GLY A 275 -8.94 4.05 -3.63
CA GLY A 275 -8.44 4.76 -2.45
C GLY A 275 -7.13 4.18 -1.91
N GLU A 276 -6.93 2.87 -2.02
CA GLU A 276 -5.68 2.22 -1.62
C GLU A 276 -4.54 2.60 -2.58
N LEU A 277 -4.78 2.50 -3.88
CA LEU A 277 -3.82 2.88 -4.94
C LEU A 277 -3.39 4.34 -4.80
N ALA A 278 -4.35 5.24 -4.56
CA ALA A 278 -4.04 6.65 -4.34
C ALA A 278 -3.16 6.86 -3.10
N ARG A 279 -3.45 6.19 -1.98
CA ARG A 279 -2.61 6.28 -0.76
C ARG A 279 -1.22 5.75 -1.00
N GLU A 280 -1.09 4.59 -1.65
CA GLU A 280 0.18 3.97 -1.94
C GLU A 280 1.07 4.90 -2.78
N LYS A 281 0.49 5.50 -3.82
CA LYS A 281 1.19 6.40 -4.72
C LYS A 281 1.64 7.68 -4.02
N MET A 282 0.75 8.31 -3.25
CA MET A 282 1.09 9.47 -2.42
C MET A 282 2.20 9.16 -1.42
N ARG A 283 2.13 8.00 -0.75
CA ARG A 283 3.16 7.58 0.22
C ARG A 283 4.49 7.27 -0.46
N THR A 284 4.47 6.70 -1.68
CA THR A 284 5.68 6.43 -2.47
C THR A 284 6.43 7.72 -2.81
N ILE A 285 5.70 8.76 -3.27
CA ILE A 285 6.28 10.09 -3.54
C ILE A 285 6.79 10.73 -2.25
N ALA A 286 6.02 10.66 -1.16
CA ALA A 286 6.43 11.25 0.11
C ALA A 286 7.67 10.58 0.72
N LYS A 287 7.83 9.25 0.60
CA LYS A 287 9.06 8.54 0.99
C LYS A 287 10.24 9.03 0.17
N LEU A 288 10.07 9.19 -1.15
CA LEU A 288 11.11 9.69 -2.03
C LEU A 288 11.53 11.11 -1.65
N LEU A 289 10.57 12.01 -1.42
CA LEU A 289 10.81 13.38 -0.99
C LEU A 289 11.52 13.42 0.37
N GLN A 290 11.13 12.55 1.31
CA GLN A 290 11.75 12.47 2.63
C GLN A 290 13.24 12.11 2.54
N VAL A 291 13.60 11.12 1.71
CA VAL A 291 14.99 10.73 1.49
C VAL A 291 15.76 11.84 0.78
N ALA A 292 15.16 12.42 -0.26
CA ALA A 292 15.80 13.49 -1.05
C ALA A 292 16.08 14.76 -0.24
N ARG A 293 15.25 15.10 0.75
CA ARG A 293 15.48 16.21 1.69
C ARG A 293 16.73 16.04 2.56
N ASN A 294 17.22 14.81 2.73
CA ASN A 294 18.44 14.54 3.47
C ASN A 294 19.70 14.62 2.58
N CYS A 295 19.53 14.79 1.27
CA CYS A 295 20.63 15.00 0.33
C CYS A 295 21.09 16.46 0.33
N LYS A 296 22.26 16.72 -0.26
CA LYS A 296 22.89 18.06 -0.29
C LYS A 296 22.11 19.09 -1.13
N ASP A 297 21.18 18.64 -1.96
CA ASP A 297 20.38 19.51 -2.81
C ASP A 297 19.26 20.19 -2.02
N ASN A 298 18.94 21.43 -2.40
CA ASN A 298 17.92 22.26 -1.75
C ASN A 298 16.49 21.81 -2.13
N ILE A 299 16.19 20.52 -1.96
CA ILE A 299 14.89 19.90 -2.25
C ILE A 299 13.97 20.15 -1.06
N LYS A 300 12.88 20.89 -1.28
CA LYS A 300 11.89 21.21 -0.24
C LYS A 300 10.54 20.59 -0.55
N VAL A 301 10.09 20.68 -1.79
CA VAL A 301 8.76 20.21 -2.23
C VAL A 301 8.90 19.12 -3.30
N ALA A 302 7.83 18.36 -3.55
CA ALA A 302 7.87 17.28 -4.53
C ALA A 302 8.15 17.80 -5.95
N ALA A 303 7.72 19.03 -6.29
CA ALA A 303 8.09 19.66 -7.56
C ALA A 303 9.61 19.77 -7.79
N ASP A 304 10.40 19.91 -6.72
CA ASP A 304 11.86 20.03 -6.86
C ASP A 304 12.49 18.71 -7.35
N LEU A 305 11.87 17.57 -7.04
CA LEU A 305 12.31 16.22 -7.48
C LEU A 305 12.25 16.05 -9.00
N VAL A 306 11.40 16.83 -9.67
CA VAL A 306 11.12 16.70 -11.11
C VAL A 306 11.73 17.84 -11.92
N THR A 307 12.88 18.34 -11.46
CA THR A 307 13.73 19.28 -12.21
C THR A 307 14.98 18.57 -12.77
N PRO A 308 15.48 18.93 -13.97
CA PRO A 308 16.65 18.27 -14.56
C PRO A 308 17.88 18.28 -13.66
N ARG A 309 18.10 19.39 -12.93
CA ARG A 309 19.22 19.55 -11.99
C ARG A 309 19.15 18.55 -10.83
N ALA A 310 17.95 18.24 -10.34
CA ALA A 310 17.76 17.32 -9.23
C ALA A 310 17.71 15.84 -9.67
N PHE A 311 17.81 15.53 -10.98
CA PHE A 311 17.61 14.18 -11.51
C PHE A 311 18.46 13.12 -10.79
N ASN A 312 19.77 13.37 -10.64
CA ASN A 312 20.68 12.42 -9.99
C ASN A 312 20.31 12.23 -8.51
N THR A 313 19.87 13.28 -7.82
CA THR A 313 19.44 13.19 -6.42
C THR A 313 18.14 12.42 -6.27
N THR A 314 17.18 12.63 -7.18
CA THR A 314 15.95 11.84 -7.24
C THR A 314 16.25 10.36 -7.52
N LEU A 315 17.16 10.08 -8.45
CA LEU A 315 17.60 8.72 -8.78
C LEU A 315 18.32 8.04 -7.61
N ASN A 316 19.26 8.71 -6.96
CA ASN A 316 19.98 8.18 -5.80
C ASN A 316 19.06 7.96 -4.61
N SER A 317 18.08 8.84 -4.40
CA SER A 317 17.04 8.66 -3.39
C SER A 317 16.20 7.41 -3.68
N ALA A 318 15.88 7.14 -4.95
CA ALA A 318 15.19 5.92 -5.35
C ALA A 318 16.03 4.65 -5.19
N ARG A 319 17.35 4.73 -5.45
CA ARG A 319 18.31 3.65 -5.16
C ARG A 319 18.34 3.32 -3.67
N CYS A 320 18.43 4.34 -2.81
CA CYS A 320 18.37 4.17 -1.36
C CYS A 320 17.08 3.47 -0.90
N LEU A 321 15.91 3.87 -1.44
CA LEU A 321 14.62 3.28 -1.06
C LEU A 321 14.41 1.84 -1.55
N SER A 322 15.09 1.44 -2.62
CA SER A 322 15.05 0.06 -3.12
C SER A 322 16.13 -0.84 -2.51
N GLY A 323 17.04 -0.27 -1.69
CA GLY A 323 18.21 -0.98 -1.18
C GLY A 323 19.13 -1.45 -2.31
N TYR A 324 19.38 -0.59 -3.30
CA TYR A 324 20.23 -0.92 -4.45
C TYR A 324 21.70 -1.06 -4.02
N ASN A 325 22.31 -2.18 -4.37
CA ASN A 325 23.74 -2.43 -4.21
C ASN A 325 24.46 -2.21 -5.56
N GLU A 326 25.44 -1.31 -5.58
CA GLU A 326 26.17 -0.98 -6.81
C GLU A 326 27.08 -2.11 -7.30
N GLU A 327 27.60 -2.95 -6.40
CA GLU A 327 28.52 -4.05 -6.73
C GLU A 327 27.78 -5.21 -7.37
N THR A 328 26.64 -5.62 -6.79
CA THR A 328 25.85 -6.76 -7.29
C THR A 328 24.80 -6.34 -8.32
N GLN A 329 24.48 -5.04 -8.41
CA GLN A 329 23.35 -4.50 -9.17
C GLN A 329 22.00 -5.11 -8.77
N GLU A 330 21.84 -5.47 -7.50
CA GLU A 330 20.61 -6.04 -6.97
C GLU A 330 19.89 -5.06 -6.05
N HIS A 331 18.59 -5.27 -5.87
CA HIS A 331 17.76 -4.49 -4.97
C HIS A 331 17.30 -5.38 -3.82
N ALA A 332 17.42 -4.89 -2.58
CA ALA A 332 16.74 -5.52 -1.44
C ALA A 332 15.22 -5.62 -1.68
N HIS A 333 14.63 -4.55 -2.24
CA HIS A 333 13.22 -4.50 -2.60
C HIS A 333 13.05 -4.03 -4.05
N TYR A 334 13.14 -4.96 -5.01
CA TYR A 334 13.04 -4.68 -6.45
C TYR A 334 11.70 -4.02 -6.84
N SER A 335 10.61 -4.38 -6.14
CA SER A 335 9.28 -3.82 -6.37
C SER A 335 9.22 -2.30 -6.14
N ASN A 336 9.97 -1.79 -5.14
CA ASN A 336 10.08 -0.36 -4.87
C ASN A 336 10.71 0.39 -6.04
N ALA A 337 11.78 -0.16 -6.64
CA ALA A 337 12.45 0.45 -7.80
C ALA A 337 11.50 0.63 -8.99
N LEU A 338 10.64 -0.36 -9.25
CA LEU A 338 9.62 -0.30 -10.30
C LEU A 338 8.54 0.74 -9.98
N ARG A 339 7.98 0.72 -8.77
CA ARG A 339 6.92 1.65 -8.34
C ARG A 339 7.39 3.11 -8.36
N LEU A 340 8.62 3.38 -7.92
CA LEU A 340 9.20 4.73 -7.91
C LEU A 340 9.31 5.32 -9.31
N GLY A 341 9.68 4.52 -10.31
CA GLY A 341 9.75 4.98 -11.70
C GLY A 341 8.41 5.49 -12.25
N PHE A 342 7.31 4.80 -11.92
CA PHE A 342 5.97 5.26 -12.29
C PHE A 342 5.54 6.47 -11.47
N ALA A 343 5.76 6.45 -10.15
CA ALA A 343 5.40 7.56 -9.26
C ALA A 343 6.06 8.89 -9.67
N VAL A 344 7.36 8.87 -10.04
CA VAL A 344 8.08 10.05 -10.53
C VAL A 344 7.51 10.56 -11.86
N LYS A 345 7.10 9.65 -12.76
CA LYS A 345 6.47 10.04 -14.03
C LYS A 345 5.12 10.73 -13.79
N ASP A 346 4.26 10.15 -12.95
CA ASP A 346 2.97 10.74 -12.62
C ASP A 346 3.13 12.11 -11.92
N LEU A 347 4.12 12.23 -11.02
CA LEU A 347 4.49 13.49 -10.39
C LEU A 347 4.93 14.54 -11.41
N ALA A 348 5.83 14.19 -12.34
CA ALA A 348 6.29 15.11 -13.37
C ALA A 348 5.12 15.58 -14.26
N ILE A 349 4.22 14.67 -14.65
CA ILE A 349 3.02 15.01 -15.42
C ILE A 349 2.11 15.97 -14.63
N ALA A 350 1.92 15.72 -13.34
CA ALA A 350 1.11 16.56 -12.47
C ALA A 350 1.68 17.97 -12.29
N VAL A 351 2.96 18.07 -11.93
CA VAL A 351 3.69 19.32 -11.75
C VAL A 351 3.72 20.13 -13.05
N ARG A 352 4.00 19.48 -14.19
CA ARG A 352 3.96 20.12 -15.51
C ARG A 352 2.59 20.70 -15.82
N ALA A 353 1.52 19.92 -15.61
CA ALA A 353 0.16 20.38 -15.84
C ALA A 353 -0.19 21.60 -14.98
N ARG A 354 0.28 21.63 -13.72
CA ARG A 354 0.11 22.79 -12.84
C ARG A 354 0.87 24.01 -13.35
N TYR A 355 2.15 23.89 -13.72
CA TYR A 355 2.92 25.02 -14.27
C TYR A 355 2.32 25.57 -15.58
N ILE A 356 1.78 24.71 -16.44
CA ILE A 356 1.06 25.15 -17.65
C ILE A 356 -0.18 25.97 -17.27
N LYS A 357 -0.98 25.51 -16.31
CA LYS A 357 -2.16 26.24 -15.82
C LYS A 357 -1.82 27.59 -15.17
N GLU A 358 -0.68 27.66 -14.47
CA GLU A 358 -0.14 28.88 -13.86
C GLU A 358 0.52 29.83 -14.88
N GLY A 359 0.69 29.42 -16.14
CA GLY A 359 1.37 30.21 -17.17
C GLY A 359 2.90 30.20 -17.08
N ASN A 360 3.49 29.37 -16.23
CA ASN A 360 4.94 29.26 -16.05
C ASN A 360 5.56 28.30 -17.07
N ARG A 361 5.84 28.82 -18.27
CA ARG A 361 6.34 28.02 -19.40
C ARG A 361 7.77 27.49 -19.20
N ASP A 362 8.63 28.25 -18.54
CA ASP A 362 10.03 27.86 -18.33
C ASP A 362 10.11 26.62 -17.43
N LYS A 363 9.41 26.65 -16.28
CA LYS A 363 9.36 25.49 -15.38
C LYS A 363 8.65 24.29 -16.02
N ALA A 364 7.63 24.51 -16.85
CA ALA A 364 7.00 23.41 -17.59
C ALA A 364 7.98 22.78 -18.60
N THR A 365 8.89 23.56 -19.18
CA THR A 365 9.93 23.10 -20.09
C THR A 365 10.98 22.30 -19.34
N ASP A 366 11.43 22.76 -18.17
CA ASP A 366 12.35 22.01 -17.30
C ASP A 366 11.79 20.61 -16.97
N VAL A 367 10.50 20.51 -16.63
CA VAL A 367 9.88 19.21 -16.33
C VAL A 367 9.83 18.31 -17.57
N ASN A 368 9.64 18.87 -18.77
CA ASN A 368 9.72 18.10 -20.02
C ASN A 368 11.13 17.58 -20.28
N GLU A 369 12.16 18.38 -20.02
CA GLU A 369 13.56 17.95 -20.13
C GLU A 369 13.88 16.82 -19.14
N LEU A 370 13.38 16.90 -17.90
CA LEU A 370 13.50 15.80 -16.95
C LEU A 370 12.80 14.53 -17.47
N LEU A 371 11.60 14.62 -18.05
CA LEU A 371 10.94 13.44 -18.62
C LEU A 371 11.79 12.77 -19.70
N LYS A 372 12.49 13.54 -20.55
CA LYS A 372 13.44 13.01 -21.53
C LYS A 372 14.66 12.33 -20.87
N LEU A 373 15.23 12.95 -19.83
CA LEU A 373 16.33 12.34 -19.04
C LEU A 373 15.88 11.04 -18.37
N LYS A 374 14.65 11.02 -17.86
CA LYS A 374 14.07 9.83 -17.25
C LYS A 374 13.91 8.70 -18.27
N ASP A 375 13.37 8.99 -19.45
CA ASP A 375 13.15 7.97 -20.48
C ASP A 375 14.47 7.38 -21.01
N SER A 376 15.54 8.19 -21.04
CA SER A 376 16.88 7.74 -21.46
C SER A 376 17.67 7.01 -20.35
N GLU A 377 17.72 7.54 -19.13
CA GLU A 377 18.66 7.06 -18.11
C GLU A 377 18.03 6.24 -16.99
N TRP A 378 16.78 6.52 -16.60
CA TRP A 378 16.16 5.90 -15.41
C TRP A 378 16.07 4.38 -15.57
N ARG A 379 15.72 3.93 -16.77
CA ARG A 379 15.57 2.50 -17.05
C ARG A 379 16.89 1.76 -16.85
N ALA A 380 17.94 2.23 -17.52
CA ALA A 380 19.26 1.64 -17.45
C ALA A 380 19.85 1.66 -16.03
N LYS A 381 19.64 2.75 -15.29
CA LYS A 381 20.28 2.96 -13.98
C LYS A 381 19.51 2.42 -12.78
N LEU A 382 18.24 2.02 -12.94
CA LEU A 382 17.39 1.56 -11.83
C LEU A 382 16.44 0.42 -12.20
N THR A 383 15.56 0.58 -13.19
CA THR A 383 14.47 -0.40 -13.36
C THR A 383 14.90 -1.68 -14.10
N SER A 384 15.95 -1.64 -14.93
CA SER A 384 16.43 -2.82 -15.67
C SER A 384 16.92 -3.93 -14.74
N SER A 385 17.71 -3.61 -13.71
CA SER A 385 18.16 -4.57 -12.70
C SER A 385 16.98 -5.14 -11.90
N ALA A 386 16.02 -4.30 -11.51
CA ALA A 386 14.82 -4.74 -10.81
C ALA A 386 13.93 -5.68 -11.66
N LEU A 387 13.79 -5.42 -12.97
CA LEU A 387 13.07 -6.29 -13.89
C LEU A 387 13.77 -7.64 -14.08
N ARG A 388 15.10 -7.64 -14.20
CA ARG A 388 15.92 -8.86 -14.27
C ARG A 388 15.72 -9.70 -13.00
N GLN A 389 15.90 -9.09 -11.82
CA GLN A 389 15.73 -9.76 -10.54
C GLN A 389 14.32 -10.35 -10.37
N ARG A 390 13.27 -9.62 -10.78
CA ARG A 390 11.89 -10.14 -10.77
C ARG A 390 11.75 -11.37 -11.66
N GLY A 391 12.32 -11.34 -12.86
CA GLY A 391 12.34 -12.49 -13.77
C GLY A 391 13.06 -13.67 -13.14
N GLU A 392 14.22 -13.42 -12.54
CA GLU A 392 15.01 -14.42 -11.83
C GLU A 392 14.28 -15.11 -10.68
N LEU A 393 13.65 -14.32 -9.82
CA LEU A 393 12.87 -14.85 -8.71
C LEU A 393 11.67 -15.68 -9.20
N SER A 394 11.03 -15.25 -10.29
CA SER A 394 9.90 -15.96 -10.89
C SER A 394 10.26 -17.36 -11.39
N TRP A 395 11.44 -17.54 -12.01
CA TRP A 395 11.86 -18.86 -12.49
C TRP A 395 12.62 -19.69 -11.45
N LYS A 396 13.35 -19.05 -10.52
CA LYS A 396 14.01 -19.74 -9.38
C LYS A 396 12.98 -20.32 -8.41
N LYS A 397 11.79 -19.72 -8.31
CA LYS A 397 10.69 -20.24 -7.50
C LYS A 397 10.23 -21.58 -8.07
N ALA A 398 10.52 -22.67 -7.35
CA ALA A 398 10.11 -24.01 -7.74
C ALA A 398 8.58 -24.06 -7.92
N LYS A 399 8.12 -24.40 -9.12
CA LYS A 399 6.71 -24.65 -9.41
C LYS A 399 6.37 -26.06 -8.91
N ILE A 400 6.04 -26.16 -7.62
CA ILE A 400 5.58 -27.41 -7.02
C ILE A 400 4.18 -27.68 -7.58
N LEU A 401 4.07 -28.72 -8.41
CA LEU A 401 2.78 -29.21 -8.86
C LEU A 401 2.14 -30.02 -7.73
N PRO A 402 0.85 -29.82 -7.43
CA PRO A 402 0.15 -30.65 -6.46
C PRO A 402 0.09 -32.10 -6.97
N LEU A 403 0.18 -33.07 -6.06
CA LEU A 403 0.02 -34.48 -6.39
C LEU A 403 -1.41 -34.73 -6.91
N THR A 404 -1.56 -35.60 -7.91
CA THR A 404 -2.87 -35.97 -8.44
C THR A 404 -3.79 -36.50 -7.34
N SER A 405 -3.25 -37.27 -6.39
CA SER A 405 -4.00 -37.76 -5.23
C SER A 405 -4.60 -36.64 -4.38
N ASP A 406 -3.88 -35.54 -4.21
CA ASP A 406 -4.30 -34.42 -3.37
C ASP A 406 -5.33 -33.56 -4.12
N CYS A 407 -5.14 -33.37 -5.43
CA CYS A 407 -6.13 -32.76 -6.31
C CYS A 407 -7.47 -33.51 -6.26
N VAL A 408 -7.44 -34.85 -6.34
CA VAL A 408 -8.64 -35.69 -6.27
C VAL A 408 -9.29 -35.57 -4.90
N LYS A 409 -8.53 -35.74 -3.81
CA LYS A 409 -9.05 -35.59 -2.43
C LYS A 409 -9.68 -34.22 -2.19
N PHE A 410 -9.03 -33.16 -2.67
CA PHE A 410 -9.54 -31.81 -2.53
C PHE A 410 -10.83 -31.60 -3.33
N ASN A 411 -10.90 -32.08 -4.56
CA ASN A 411 -12.13 -32.01 -5.35
C ASN A 411 -13.29 -32.81 -4.71
N SER A 412 -13.02 -34.02 -4.21
CA SER A 412 -14.01 -34.82 -3.48
C SER A 412 -14.50 -34.11 -2.23
N PHE A 413 -13.61 -33.46 -1.49
CA PHE A 413 -13.98 -32.62 -0.33
C PHE A 413 -14.89 -31.45 -0.73
N LEU A 414 -14.57 -30.74 -1.83
CA LEU A 414 -15.40 -29.64 -2.32
C LEU A 414 -16.80 -30.12 -2.72
N GLN A 415 -16.89 -31.24 -3.44
CA GLN A 415 -18.18 -31.86 -3.82
C GLN A 415 -19.01 -32.30 -2.60
N GLN A 416 -18.36 -32.89 -1.59
CA GLN A 416 -19.01 -33.25 -0.34
C GLN A 416 -19.53 -31.99 0.39
N LYS A 417 -18.72 -30.94 0.50
CA LYS A 417 -19.15 -29.69 1.15
C LYS A 417 -20.27 -28.99 0.41
N GLU A 418 -20.24 -29.00 -0.92
CA GLU A 418 -21.30 -28.47 -1.76
C GLU A 418 -22.64 -29.19 -1.51
N THR A 419 -22.62 -30.52 -1.46
CA THR A 419 -23.82 -31.33 -1.22
C THR A 419 -24.34 -31.15 0.21
N GLU A 420 -23.48 -31.15 1.22
CA GLU A 420 -23.83 -30.84 2.61
C GLU A 420 -24.53 -29.47 2.72
N LEU A 421 -23.94 -28.42 2.14
CA LEU A 421 -24.49 -27.07 2.18
C LEU A 421 -25.81 -26.95 1.41
N LYS A 422 -25.90 -27.55 0.21
CA LYS A 422 -27.15 -27.59 -0.56
C LYS A 422 -28.28 -28.29 0.21
N ASN A 423 -27.98 -29.39 0.90
CA ASN A 423 -28.97 -30.11 1.70
C ASN A 423 -29.37 -29.34 2.97
N ALA A 424 -28.41 -28.69 3.64
CA ALA A 424 -28.68 -27.81 4.78
C ALA A 424 -29.58 -26.63 4.38
N ILE A 425 -29.32 -26.01 3.23
CA ILE A 425 -30.13 -24.91 2.70
C ILE A 425 -31.55 -25.38 2.34
N LYS A 426 -31.70 -26.57 1.74
CA LYS A 426 -33.00 -27.15 1.41
C LYS A 426 -33.84 -27.48 2.65
N SER A 427 -33.19 -27.88 3.75
CA SER A 427 -33.87 -28.32 4.99
C SER A 427 -34.18 -27.16 5.94
N ASN A 428 -33.24 -26.23 6.12
CA ASN A 428 -33.31 -25.19 7.15
C ASN A 428 -33.52 -23.77 6.58
N GLY A 429 -33.57 -23.62 5.26
CA GLY A 429 -33.65 -22.32 4.58
C GLY A 429 -32.28 -21.65 4.41
N ILE A 430 -32.26 -20.51 3.71
CA ILE A 430 -31.03 -19.76 3.41
C ILE A 430 -30.72 -18.80 4.57
N ASP A 431 -29.61 -19.03 5.26
CA ASP A 431 -28.99 -18.04 6.16
C ASP A 431 -27.71 -17.43 5.56
N VAL A 432 -27.26 -16.32 6.13
CA VAL A 432 -26.10 -15.53 5.64
C VAL A 432 -24.81 -16.37 5.63
N GLU A 433 -24.62 -17.23 6.62
CA GLU A 433 -23.41 -18.03 6.77
C GLU A 433 -23.41 -19.20 5.78
N SER A 434 -24.54 -19.89 5.63
CA SER A 434 -24.71 -20.94 4.62
C SER A 434 -24.53 -20.42 3.19
N TYR A 435 -25.06 -19.23 2.88
CA TYR A 435 -24.85 -18.59 1.58
C TYR A 435 -23.37 -18.26 1.33
N LYS A 436 -22.69 -17.63 2.30
CA LYS A 436 -21.26 -17.28 2.18
C LYS A 436 -20.40 -18.52 1.99
N ASN A 437 -20.67 -19.59 2.72
CA ASN A 437 -19.90 -20.82 2.61
C ASN A 437 -20.14 -21.53 1.28
N LEU A 438 -21.38 -21.54 0.77
CA LEU A 438 -21.66 -22.05 -0.56
C LEU A 438 -20.94 -21.23 -1.64
N ALA A 439 -20.99 -19.90 -1.56
CA ALA A 439 -20.29 -19.02 -2.48
C ALA A 439 -18.76 -19.25 -2.48
N LYS A 440 -18.15 -19.46 -1.30
CA LYS A 440 -16.72 -19.81 -1.19
C LYS A 440 -16.41 -21.15 -1.84
N VAL A 441 -17.22 -22.18 -1.60
CA VAL A 441 -17.03 -23.50 -2.21
C VAL A 441 -17.13 -23.41 -3.73
N THR A 442 -18.17 -22.75 -4.25
CA THR A 442 -18.36 -22.53 -5.68
C THR A 442 -17.20 -21.74 -6.29
N LEU A 443 -16.76 -20.64 -5.67
CA LEU A 443 -15.60 -19.88 -6.11
C LEU A 443 -14.34 -20.75 -6.17
N THR A 444 -14.12 -21.56 -5.13
CA THR A 444 -12.96 -22.47 -5.05
C THR A 444 -13.00 -23.53 -6.15
N GLN A 445 -14.17 -24.12 -6.42
CA GLN A 445 -14.36 -25.08 -7.51
C GLN A 445 -14.07 -24.45 -8.87
N ILE A 446 -14.57 -23.25 -9.15
CA ILE A 446 -14.35 -22.55 -10.42
C ILE A 446 -12.86 -22.21 -10.62
N VAL A 447 -12.21 -21.70 -9.57
CA VAL A 447 -10.76 -21.40 -9.58
C VAL A 447 -9.95 -22.66 -9.81
N PHE A 448 -10.26 -23.74 -9.09
CA PHE A 448 -9.55 -25.01 -9.17
C PHE A 448 -9.73 -25.68 -10.54
N PHE A 449 -10.97 -25.74 -11.04
CA PHE A 449 -11.31 -26.36 -12.32
C PHE A 449 -10.68 -25.61 -13.50
N ASN A 450 -10.82 -24.28 -13.54
CA ASN A 450 -10.33 -23.48 -14.67
C ASN A 450 -8.83 -23.11 -14.53
N ARG A 451 -8.20 -23.43 -13.40
CA ARG A 451 -6.83 -23.01 -13.04
C ARG A 451 -6.63 -21.50 -13.25
N ARG A 452 -7.65 -20.72 -12.91
CA ARG A 452 -7.68 -19.26 -13.10
C ARG A 452 -7.23 -18.55 -11.84
N HIS A 453 -6.67 -17.36 -12.00
CA HIS A 453 -6.31 -16.53 -10.85
C HIS A 453 -7.61 -16.15 -10.09
N PRO A 454 -7.67 -16.27 -8.75
CA PRO A 454 -8.89 -15.97 -7.99
C PRO A 454 -9.52 -14.61 -8.30
N ARG A 455 -8.67 -13.59 -8.51
CA ARG A 455 -9.10 -12.24 -8.92
C ARG A 455 -9.89 -12.22 -10.23
N GLU A 456 -9.50 -13.02 -11.23
CA GLU A 456 -10.24 -13.09 -12.51
C GLU A 456 -11.66 -13.60 -12.28
N VAL A 457 -11.79 -14.65 -11.46
CA VAL A 457 -13.07 -15.28 -11.12
C VAL A 457 -13.93 -14.40 -10.21
N GLU A 458 -13.32 -13.59 -9.35
CA GLU A 458 -14.04 -12.61 -8.52
C GLU A 458 -14.63 -11.48 -9.36
N THR A 459 -13.93 -11.06 -10.42
CA THR A 459 -14.35 -9.91 -11.24
C THR A 459 -15.28 -10.27 -12.40
N ILE A 460 -15.30 -11.54 -12.82
CA ILE A 460 -16.11 -11.96 -13.97
C ILE A 460 -17.60 -11.86 -13.64
N THR A 461 -18.35 -11.20 -14.51
CA THR A 461 -19.80 -11.14 -14.41
C THR A 461 -20.42 -12.47 -14.89
N THR A 462 -21.65 -12.76 -14.46
CA THR A 462 -22.38 -13.95 -14.93
C THR A 462 -22.58 -13.95 -16.45
N ASP A 463 -22.69 -12.77 -17.05
CA ASP A 463 -22.89 -12.60 -18.48
C ASP A 463 -21.60 -12.88 -19.25
N GLU A 464 -20.46 -12.36 -18.77
CA GLU A 464 -19.13 -12.69 -19.33
C GLU A 464 -18.84 -14.18 -19.21
N TYR A 465 -19.13 -14.79 -18.06
CA TYR A 465 -18.96 -16.23 -17.86
C TYR A 465 -19.81 -17.05 -18.84
N ARG A 466 -21.09 -16.68 -19.03
CA ARG A 466 -21.97 -17.32 -20.02
C ARG A 466 -21.43 -17.19 -21.44
N LYS A 467 -20.97 -16.00 -21.83
CA LYS A 467 -20.38 -15.76 -23.17
C LYS A 467 -19.13 -16.61 -23.39
N GLN A 468 -18.24 -16.69 -22.40
CA GLN A 468 -17.02 -17.50 -22.49
C GLN A 468 -17.33 -19.01 -22.55
N THR A 469 -18.35 -19.46 -21.82
CA THR A 469 -18.84 -20.84 -21.88
C THR A 469 -19.42 -21.16 -23.26
N LYS A 470 -20.21 -20.25 -23.86
CA LYS A 470 -20.72 -20.42 -25.23
C LYS A 470 -19.59 -20.57 -26.25
N GLY A 471 -18.55 -19.73 -26.17
CA GLY A 471 -17.37 -19.84 -27.03
C GLY A 471 -16.65 -21.18 -26.91
N SER A 472 -16.48 -21.68 -25.67
CA SER A 472 -15.84 -22.97 -25.42
C SER A 472 -16.67 -24.15 -25.96
N LYS A 473 -18.00 -24.09 -25.81
CA LYS A 473 -18.92 -25.08 -26.40
C LYS A 473 -18.92 -25.07 -27.93
N LEU A 474 -18.83 -23.90 -28.55
CA LEU A 474 -18.71 -23.77 -30.01
C LEU A 474 -17.41 -24.39 -30.54
N LEU A 475 -16.31 -24.26 -29.80
CA LEU A 475 -15.05 -24.92 -30.15
C LEU A 475 -15.17 -26.44 -30.09
N LEU A 476 -15.80 -26.98 -29.04
CA LEU A 476 -16.10 -28.42 -28.93
C LEU A 476 -17.01 -28.91 -30.07
N LEU A 477 -18.05 -28.14 -30.43
CA LEU A 477 -18.91 -28.46 -31.57
C LEU A 477 -18.16 -28.39 -32.91
N ALA A 478 -17.12 -27.56 -33.02
CA ALA A 478 -16.25 -27.51 -34.18
C ALA A 478 -15.34 -28.74 -34.29
N GLU A 479 -14.76 -29.20 -33.18
CA GLU A 479 -14.03 -30.47 -33.13
C GLU A 479 -14.93 -31.65 -33.52
N LYS A 480 -16.21 -31.59 -33.17
CA LYS A 480 -17.23 -32.58 -33.56
C LYS A 480 -17.85 -32.36 -34.96
N GLY A 481 -17.36 -31.41 -35.75
CA GLY A 481 -17.84 -31.15 -37.12
C GLY A 481 -19.23 -30.48 -37.25
N LYS A 482 -19.91 -30.17 -36.14
CA LYS A 482 -21.24 -29.54 -36.10
C LYS A 482 -21.20 -27.99 -36.18
N PHE A 483 -20.02 -27.39 -36.39
CA PHE A 483 -19.86 -25.92 -36.44
C PHE A 483 -20.68 -25.24 -37.54
N HIS A 484 -20.90 -25.94 -38.67
CA HIS A 484 -21.60 -25.40 -39.83
C HIS A 484 -23.07 -25.03 -39.54
N GLU A 485 -23.70 -25.62 -38.51
CA GLU A 485 -25.08 -25.34 -38.08
C GLU A 485 -25.25 -23.91 -37.50
N TYR A 486 -24.13 -23.27 -37.17
CA TYR A 486 -24.07 -21.93 -36.59
C TYR A 486 -23.37 -20.92 -37.49
N ALA A 487 -23.06 -21.28 -38.74
CA ALA A 487 -22.45 -20.38 -39.70
C ALA A 487 -23.34 -19.14 -39.97
N GLY A 488 -22.77 -17.95 -39.83
CA GLY A 488 -23.45 -16.68 -40.08
C GLY A 488 -24.29 -16.12 -38.90
N LYS A 489 -24.37 -16.83 -37.76
CA LYS A 489 -25.03 -16.34 -36.54
C LYS A 489 -24.05 -15.60 -35.64
N SER A 490 -24.51 -14.57 -34.94
CA SER A 490 -23.70 -13.91 -33.91
C SER A 490 -23.66 -14.73 -32.60
N LEU A 491 -22.62 -14.56 -31.77
CA LEU A 491 -22.49 -15.27 -30.47
C LEU A 491 -23.69 -15.04 -29.52
N ASP A 492 -24.38 -13.91 -29.67
CA ASP A 492 -25.57 -13.59 -28.89
C ASP A 492 -26.82 -14.33 -29.40
N GLU A 493 -26.87 -14.67 -30.70
CA GLU A 493 -27.96 -15.43 -31.36
C GLU A 493 -27.84 -16.96 -31.17
N ILE A 494 -26.69 -17.44 -30.70
CA ILE A 494 -26.43 -18.86 -30.51
C ILE A 494 -26.86 -19.26 -29.10
N GLU A 495 -27.94 -20.05 -29.01
CA GLU A 495 -28.35 -20.75 -27.80
C GLU A 495 -27.87 -22.21 -27.86
N LEU A 496 -27.05 -22.61 -26.89
CA LEU A 496 -26.51 -23.98 -26.77
C LEU A 496 -27.13 -24.62 -25.53
N SER A 497 -27.79 -25.76 -25.71
CA SER A 497 -28.32 -26.59 -24.65
C SER A 497 -27.18 -27.11 -23.75
N PRO A 498 -27.44 -27.43 -22.46
CA PRO A 498 -26.53 -28.22 -21.65
C PRO A 498 -26.16 -29.57 -22.28
N ASP A 499 -27.09 -30.15 -23.07
CA ASP A 499 -26.97 -31.51 -23.59
C ASP A 499 -26.22 -31.62 -24.93
N ASP A 500 -25.99 -30.51 -25.63
CA ASP A 500 -25.35 -30.48 -26.97
C ASP A 500 -23.88 -30.97 -26.99
N THR A 501 -23.32 -31.34 -25.84
CA THR A 501 -21.92 -31.77 -25.68
C THR A 501 -21.75 -33.19 -25.11
N VAL A 502 -22.80 -33.82 -24.59
CA VAL A 502 -22.78 -35.13 -23.94
C VAL A 502 -23.54 -36.15 -24.79
N GLU A 503 -22.87 -36.68 -25.82
CA GLU A 503 -23.18 -38.02 -26.30
C GLU A 503 -22.10 -38.91 -25.69
N ALA A 504 -22.50 -39.75 -24.73
CA ALA A 504 -21.65 -40.82 -24.21
C ALA A 504 -21.59 -41.89 -25.29
N GLU A 505 -20.42 -42.12 -25.87
CA GLU A 505 -20.19 -43.29 -26.71
C GLU A 505 -20.36 -44.52 -25.80
N THR A 506 -21.50 -45.19 -25.92
CA THR A 506 -21.66 -46.57 -25.46
C THR A 506 -20.96 -47.43 -26.50
N GLU A 507 -19.76 -47.92 -26.17
CA GLU A 507 -19.18 -49.06 -26.86
C GLU A 507 -20.13 -50.24 -26.65
N GLU A 508 -20.88 -50.61 -27.69
CA GLU A 508 -21.56 -51.90 -27.76
C GLU A 508 -20.49 -52.92 -28.18
N ASP A 509 -20.21 -53.86 -27.27
CA ASP A 509 -19.43 -55.07 -27.54
C ASP A 509 -20.13 -55.89 -28.62
N ASP A 510 -19.53 -56.00 -29.82
CA ASP A 510 -19.93 -56.98 -30.83
C ASP A 510 -18.95 -58.17 -30.78
N GLU A 511 -19.48 -59.32 -30.37
CA GLU A 511 -18.85 -60.63 -30.35
C GLU A 511 -18.62 -61.17 -31.79
N ASP A 512 -17.41 -61.72 -31.99
CA ASP A 512 -16.93 -62.73 -32.95
C ASP A 512 -17.82 -63.20 -34.14
N GLU A 513 -17.28 -63.11 -35.36
CA GLU A 513 -17.48 -64.13 -36.40
C GLU A 513 -16.14 -64.47 -37.10
N ASP A 514 -15.79 -65.76 -37.02
CA ASP A 514 -14.64 -66.43 -37.64
C ASP A 514 -14.69 -66.43 -39.18
N VAL A 515 -13.53 -66.27 -39.84
CA VAL A 515 -13.21 -66.96 -41.11
C VAL A 515 -11.73 -67.37 -41.14
N GLU A 516 -11.53 -68.65 -41.40
CA GLU A 516 -10.28 -69.41 -41.47
C GLU A 516 -9.44 -69.23 -42.76
N GLU A 517 -8.17 -69.71 -42.67
CA GLU A 517 -7.33 -70.32 -43.73
C GLU A 517 -6.70 -69.41 -44.83
N GLU A 518 -5.47 -69.57 -45.36
CA GLU A 518 -4.40 -70.59 -45.36
C GLU A 518 -3.04 -69.95 -45.77
N ALA A 519 -1.97 -70.75 -45.69
CA ALA A 519 -0.54 -70.42 -45.80
C ALA A 519 0.04 -70.30 -47.24
N MET A 520 1.39 -70.45 -47.36
CA MET A 520 2.29 -70.59 -48.54
C MET A 520 3.03 -69.29 -48.93
N ASP A 521 4.33 -69.04 -48.65
CA ASP A 521 5.63 -69.69 -48.96
C ASP A 521 6.37 -69.09 -50.20
N ALA A 522 7.69 -68.90 -50.01
CA ALA A 522 8.81 -68.87 -50.97
C ALA A 522 9.13 -67.64 -51.88
N SER A 523 10.28 -67.04 -51.55
CA SER A 523 11.51 -66.85 -52.36
C SER A 523 11.69 -65.71 -53.39
N ASN A 524 12.81 -65.00 -53.17
CA ASN A 524 13.85 -64.46 -54.09
C ASN A 524 13.47 -63.63 -55.33
N ASP A 525 14.12 -62.45 -55.48
CA ASP A 525 15.20 -62.28 -56.47
C ASP A 525 15.99 -60.97 -56.23
N ASP A 526 17.29 -61.07 -56.50
CA ASP A 526 18.33 -60.05 -56.39
C ASP A 526 18.31 -59.04 -57.54
N THR A 527 18.95 -57.88 -57.39
CA THR A 527 19.90 -57.36 -58.39
C THR A 527 20.74 -56.20 -57.84
N GLU A 528 22.04 -56.46 -57.77
CA GLU A 528 23.16 -55.54 -57.57
C GLU A 528 23.32 -54.57 -58.76
N VAL A 529 23.74 -53.32 -58.51
CA VAL A 529 24.85 -52.66 -59.24
C VAL A 529 25.48 -51.60 -58.32
N ASP A 530 26.80 -51.69 -58.15
CA ASP A 530 27.70 -50.79 -57.41
C ASP A 530 28.82 -50.29 -58.41
N PRO A 531 29.85 -49.51 -58.03
CA PRO A 531 29.98 -48.04 -58.02
C PRO A 531 31.09 -47.53 -59.01
N PRO A 532 31.73 -46.33 -58.87
CA PRO A 532 32.83 -46.17 -57.89
C PRO A 532 33.09 -44.76 -57.28
N ASP A 533 33.76 -44.81 -56.12
CA ASP A 533 34.89 -43.98 -55.59
C ASP A 533 34.82 -42.44 -55.51
N ASP A 534 35.04 -41.87 -54.31
CA ASP A 534 36.43 -41.67 -53.85
C ASP A 534 36.55 -41.30 -52.36
N GLU A 535 37.71 -41.64 -51.82
CA GLU A 535 38.17 -41.76 -50.45
C GLU A 535 38.13 -40.48 -49.58
N ARG A 536 37.97 -40.61 -48.24
CA ARG A 536 39.10 -40.76 -47.29
C ARG A 536 38.68 -40.74 -45.80
N GLY A 537 39.00 -41.85 -45.12
CA GLY A 537 39.21 -42.15 -43.67
C GLY A 537 38.62 -41.23 -42.58
N GLY A 538 37.88 -41.72 -41.57
CA GLY A 538 38.09 -42.93 -40.76
C GLY A 538 39.05 -42.63 -39.58
N ALA A 539 38.90 -43.09 -38.34
CA ALA A 539 37.89 -43.80 -37.57
C ALA A 539 38.29 -43.62 -36.07
N ILE A 540 37.36 -43.34 -35.15
CA ILE A 540 36.75 -44.25 -34.14
C ILE A 540 37.73 -44.82 -33.09
N ALA A 541 37.45 -44.53 -31.80
CA ALA A 541 37.06 -45.51 -30.76
C ALA A 541 37.37 -45.01 -29.32
N GLY A 542 36.39 -45.13 -28.41
CA GLY A 542 36.62 -45.17 -26.95
C GLY A 542 37.29 -46.51 -26.52
N PRO A 543 37.25 -46.97 -25.24
CA PRO A 543 36.19 -46.71 -24.25
C PRO A 543 36.61 -46.64 -22.75
N SER A 544 35.62 -46.35 -21.89
CA SER A 544 35.34 -46.95 -20.56
C SER A 544 36.35 -46.95 -19.39
N THR A 545 35.83 -46.46 -18.24
CA THR A 545 35.91 -46.98 -16.85
C THR A 545 37.09 -46.62 -15.92
N SER A 546 36.70 -46.13 -14.72
CA SER A 546 37.00 -46.69 -13.38
C SER A 546 37.54 -45.71 -12.32
N ARG A 547 37.10 -46.00 -11.08
CA ARG A 547 37.30 -45.34 -9.79
C ARG A 547 38.76 -45.31 -9.30
N GLN A 548 39.10 -44.30 -8.48
CA GLN A 548 39.71 -44.39 -7.12
C GLN A 548 40.16 -42.97 -6.69
N THR A 549 39.55 -42.37 -5.67
CA THR A 549 40.06 -42.25 -4.28
C THR A 549 41.57 -42.01 -4.14
N GLN A 550 41.97 -40.84 -3.63
CA GLN A 550 42.95 -40.74 -2.54
C GLN A 550 42.97 -39.35 -1.89
N SER A 551 42.92 -39.39 -0.56
CA SER A 551 43.20 -38.38 0.45
C SER A 551 44.66 -37.93 0.45
N MET A 552 44.94 -36.68 0.86
CA MET A 552 46.10 -36.37 1.72
C MET A 552 45.81 -35.17 2.63
N ASP A 553 46.10 -35.41 3.91
CA ASP A 553 46.08 -34.53 5.08
C ASP A 553 47.31 -33.59 5.16
N PHE A 554 47.31 -32.78 6.25
CA PHE A 554 48.38 -31.99 6.89
C PHE A 554 48.51 -30.53 6.41
N ALA A 555 48.63 -29.50 7.26
CA ALA A 555 48.66 -29.34 8.72
C ALA A 555 48.46 -27.84 9.05
N GLY A 556 47.99 -27.53 10.26
CA GLY A 556 48.03 -26.18 10.85
C GLY A 556 49.45 -25.70 11.16
N PRO A 557 49.60 -24.49 11.73
CA PRO A 557 49.56 -24.45 13.19
C PRO A 557 48.79 -23.28 13.81
N SER A 558 48.28 -23.59 14.98
CA SER A 558 47.74 -22.74 16.03
C SER A 558 48.80 -21.93 16.78
N THR A 559 48.47 -20.70 17.17
CA THR A 559 48.77 -20.06 18.49
C THR A 559 47.75 -18.91 18.64
N SER A 560 46.75 -18.94 19.55
CA SER A 560 46.76 -18.55 20.98
C SER A 560 47.40 -17.17 21.23
N ARG A 561 46.90 -16.21 22.02
CA ARG A 561 45.79 -16.08 22.99
C ARG A 561 45.83 -14.60 23.47
N GLN A 562 44.71 -14.10 23.98
CA GLN A 562 44.59 -13.06 25.05
C GLN A 562 45.07 -11.62 24.80
N ALA A 563 44.10 -10.69 24.71
CA ALA A 563 43.79 -9.69 25.74
C ALA A 563 42.36 -9.18 25.52
#